data_AF-A0A8S9UK74-F1
#
_entry.id   AF-A0A8S9UK74-F1
#
_cell.length_a   1.000
_cell.length_b   1.000
_cell.length_c   1.000
_cell.angle_alpha   90.00
_cell.angle_beta   90.00
_cell.angle_gamma   90.00
#
_symmetry.space_group_name_H-M   'P 1'
#
loop_
_entity.id
_entity.type
_entity.pdbx_description
1 polymer ?
#
loop_
_entity_poly.entity_id
_entity_poly.type
_entity_poly.pdbx_seq_one_letter_code
_entity_poly.pdbx_strand_id
1 'polypeptide(L)'
;MAKSIISMPPAEELAAVEDGFYATAGFPDTIGTVDGTLVRITRHTTLKAGSVARISLHYVPPGKHLLADAGYKIWGHMLTPFPEADATQDPRKRRYNKAHPRTRIVVECAFGRFQNRFRVLLGKLEQKTSDRICKVIMGCAVLHNMLTLMRDGLPIHGEDPLLQDAPAPVSEDPVEREQAVCHQQGIAKRNDIADILMRCS
;
A
#
# COMPACT_ATOMS: atom_id res chain seq x y z
N MET A 1 23.07 5.01 -3.46
CA MET A 1 22.48 5.67 -2.29
C MET A 1 20.98 5.38 -2.13
N ALA A 2 20.10 5.70 -3.10
CA ALA A 2 18.67 5.44 -2.90
C ALA A 2 18.33 3.94 -2.63
N LYS A 3 18.94 3.01 -3.39
CA LYS A 3 18.73 1.56 -3.22
C LYS A 3 19.18 0.98 -1.87
N SER A 4 20.06 1.66 -1.14
CA SER A 4 20.52 1.23 0.19
C SER A 4 19.70 1.83 1.33
N ILE A 5 18.77 2.73 1.03
CA ILE A 5 17.96 3.48 2.00
C ILE A 5 16.47 3.23 1.79
N ILE A 6 16.08 2.95 0.54
CA ILE A 6 14.74 2.55 0.15
C ILE A 6 14.88 1.17 -0.49
N SER A 7 14.65 0.15 0.33
CA SER A 7 14.67 -1.25 -0.06
C SER A 7 13.52 -1.99 0.62
N MET A 8 13.06 -3.07 0.01
CA MET A 8 12.19 -4.01 0.71
C MET A 8 12.95 -4.60 1.90
N PRO A 9 12.26 -4.96 3.00
CA PRO A 9 12.89 -5.64 4.12
C PRO A 9 13.57 -6.92 3.61
N PRO A 10 14.80 -7.20 4.03
CA PRO A 10 15.47 -8.44 3.69
C PRO A 10 14.75 -9.63 4.35
N ALA A 11 15.07 -10.85 3.92
CA ALA A 11 14.37 -12.06 4.38
C ALA A 11 14.44 -12.24 5.91
N GLU A 12 15.55 -11.84 6.54
CA GLU A 12 15.71 -11.88 7.99
C GLU A 12 14.78 -10.95 8.77
N GLU A 13 14.34 -9.84 8.18
CA GLU A 13 13.43 -8.88 8.81
C GLU A 13 11.96 -9.19 8.53
N LEU A 14 11.68 -10.04 7.54
CA LEU A 14 10.33 -10.29 7.05
C LEU A 14 9.39 -10.87 8.12
N ALA A 15 9.93 -11.72 9.01
CA ALA A 15 9.17 -12.27 10.13
C ALA A 15 8.75 -11.17 11.11
N ALA A 16 9.65 -10.26 11.45
CA ALA A 16 9.34 -9.13 12.34
C ALA A 16 8.33 -8.16 11.71
N VAL A 17 8.42 -7.94 10.39
CA VAL A 17 7.44 -7.13 9.65
C VAL A 17 6.05 -7.78 9.71
N GLU A 18 5.96 -9.08 9.46
CA GLU A 18 4.71 -9.82 9.57
C GLU A 18 4.14 -9.75 10.98
N ASP A 19 4.95 -10.03 12.01
CA ASP A 19 4.52 -9.97 13.41
C ASP A 19 3.97 -8.58 13.76
N GLY A 20 4.56 -7.51 13.23
CA GLY A 20 4.07 -6.15 13.40
C GLY A 20 2.68 -5.91 12.77
N PHE A 21 2.46 -6.41 11.55
CA PHE A 21 1.14 -6.34 10.91
C PHE A 21 0.10 -7.20 11.61
N TYR A 22 0.50 -8.42 12.02
CA TYR A 22 -0.36 -9.33 12.76
C TYR A 22 -0.77 -8.73 14.11
N ALA A 23 0.16 -8.12 14.85
CA ALA A 23 -0.13 -7.47 16.13
C ALA A 23 -1.12 -6.30 16.01
N THR A 24 -1.20 -5.65 14.84
CA THR A 24 -2.08 -4.49 14.61
C THR A 24 -3.56 -4.89 14.50
N ALA A 25 -3.87 -5.96 13.76
CA ALA A 25 -5.26 -6.32 13.45
C ALA A 25 -5.54 -7.82 13.33
N GLY A 26 -4.57 -8.68 13.65
CA GLY A 26 -4.65 -10.14 13.55
C GLY A 26 -4.56 -10.68 12.13
N PHE A 27 -4.07 -9.88 11.17
CA PHE A 27 -4.04 -10.24 9.76
C PHE A 27 -2.78 -11.06 9.45
N PRO A 28 -2.90 -12.37 9.13
CA PRO A 28 -1.75 -13.25 8.95
C PRO A 28 -1.00 -12.95 7.65
N ASP A 29 0.27 -13.35 7.54
CA ASP A 29 1.06 -13.37 6.30
C ASP A 29 1.19 -12.02 5.55
N THR A 30 0.83 -10.92 6.21
CA THR A 30 0.88 -9.57 5.64
C THR A 30 2.27 -9.00 5.80
N ILE A 31 2.92 -8.64 4.69
CA ILE A 31 4.30 -8.13 4.69
C ILE A 31 4.40 -6.68 4.23
N GLY A 32 3.26 -6.03 3.99
CA GLY A 32 3.20 -4.66 3.53
C GLY A 32 1.82 -4.32 3.00
N THR A 33 1.66 -3.05 2.63
CA THR A 33 0.42 -2.58 2.03
C THR A 33 0.73 -1.68 0.84
N VAL A 34 -0.13 -1.74 -0.16
CA VAL A 34 -0.13 -0.90 -1.33
C VAL A 34 -1.21 0.14 -1.10
N ASP A 35 -0.79 1.38 -1.02
CA ASP A 35 -1.68 2.51 -0.93
C ASP A 35 -1.59 3.30 -2.24
N GLY A 36 -2.74 3.66 -2.80
CA GLY A 36 -2.79 4.53 -3.97
C GLY A 36 -2.45 5.96 -3.59
N THR A 37 -1.19 6.27 -3.26
CA THR A 37 -0.76 7.59 -2.78
C THR A 37 -1.05 8.67 -3.84
N LEU A 38 -1.99 9.61 -3.66
CA LEU A 38 -2.10 10.77 -2.75
C LEU A 38 -1.12 11.92 -3.00
N VAL A 39 -0.04 11.76 -3.78
CA VAL A 39 0.74 12.93 -4.25
C VAL A 39 0.06 13.50 -5.48
N ARG A 40 -0.47 14.72 -5.39
CA ARG A 40 -1.12 15.39 -6.52
C ARG A 40 -0.09 15.75 -7.59
N ILE A 41 -0.10 14.97 -8.67
CA ILE A 41 0.76 15.17 -9.84
C ILE A 41 -0.05 15.84 -10.96
N THR A 42 0.52 16.88 -11.58
CA THR A 42 -0.07 17.42 -12.82
C THR A 42 0.02 16.38 -13.93
N ARG A 43 -1.12 16.01 -14.52
CA ARG A 43 -1.14 15.14 -15.70
C ARG A 43 -0.44 15.85 -16.86
N HIS A 44 0.74 15.37 -17.24
CA HIS A 44 1.38 15.83 -18.47
C HIS A 44 0.67 15.19 -19.67
N THR A 45 0.22 16.02 -20.62
CA THR A 45 -0.46 15.61 -21.87
C THR A 45 0.36 14.68 -22.76
N THR A 46 1.64 14.46 -22.46
CA THR A 46 2.56 13.56 -23.19
C THR A 46 2.94 12.30 -22.39
N LEU A 47 2.21 11.97 -21.32
CA LEU A 47 2.34 10.64 -20.72
C LEU A 47 1.69 9.63 -21.66
N LYS A 48 2.49 8.75 -22.26
CA LYS A 48 1.94 7.49 -22.79
C LYS A 48 1.15 6.85 -21.65
N ALA A 49 -0.13 6.54 -21.90
CA ALA A 49 -0.93 5.71 -21.01
C ALA A 49 -0.12 4.43 -20.69
N GLY A 50 -0.07 4.03 -19.42
CA GLY A 50 0.49 2.72 -19.06
C GLY A 50 1.83 2.68 -18.31
N SER A 51 2.20 3.69 -17.52
CA SER A 51 3.18 3.46 -16.43
C SER A 51 2.45 3.11 -15.14
N VAL A 52 1.63 2.06 -15.17
CA VAL A 52 1.15 1.43 -13.93
C VAL A 52 2.40 0.84 -13.28
N ALA A 53 2.70 1.23 -12.04
CA ALA A 53 3.77 0.63 -11.27
C ALA A 53 3.44 -0.86 -11.12
N ARG A 54 4.08 -1.71 -11.94
CA ARG A 54 3.95 -3.15 -11.83
C ARG A 54 4.66 -3.53 -10.54
N ILE A 55 3.90 -3.89 -9.51
CA ILE A 55 4.45 -4.60 -8.36
C ILE A 55 4.93 -5.94 -8.93
N SER A 56 6.24 -6.08 -9.09
CA SER A 56 6.79 -7.32 -9.61
C SER A 56 6.54 -8.43 -8.60
N LEU A 57 5.86 -9.51 -9.04
CA LEU A 57 5.61 -10.73 -8.26
C LEU A 57 6.86 -11.23 -7.52
N HIS A 58 8.06 -10.96 -8.05
CA HIS A 58 9.34 -11.39 -7.47
C HIS A 58 9.64 -10.80 -6.09
N TYR A 59 8.96 -9.75 -5.65
CA TYR A 59 9.21 -9.13 -4.33
C TYR A 59 8.36 -9.71 -3.20
N VAL A 60 7.35 -10.53 -3.50
CA VAL A 60 6.49 -11.13 -2.46
C VAL A 60 6.81 -12.63 -2.36
N PRO A 61 7.38 -13.10 -1.24
CA PRO A 61 7.67 -14.51 -1.05
C PRO A 61 6.40 -15.38 -1.07
N PRO A 62 6.50 -16.67 -1.47
CA PRO A 62 5.39 -17.60 -1.42
C PRO A 62 4.70 -17.62 -0.05
N GLY A 63 3.38 -17.69 -0.03
CA GLY A 63 2.58 -17.64 1.19
C GLY A 63 2.29 -16.21 1.69
N LYS A 64 3.14 -15.23 1.41
CA LYS A 64 2.96 -13.83 1.85
C LYS A 64 2.11 -13.01 0.88
N HIS A 65 1.68 -11.83 1.32
CA HIS A 65 0.90 -10.90 0.49
C HIS A 65 0.98 -9.45 0.98
N LEU A 66 0.56 -8.55 0.10
CA LEU A 66 0.31 -7.14 0.39
C LEU A 66 -1.19 -6.88 0.51
N LEU A 67 -1.59 -5.94 1.35
CA LEU A 67 -2.98 -5.43 1.37
C LEU A 67 -3.10 -4.18 0.49
N ALA A 68 -4.13 -4.08 -0.33
CA ALA A 68 -4.34 -2.98 -1.24
C ALA A 68 -5.77 -2.41 -1.15
N ASP A 69 -5.96 -1.19 -1.65
CA ASP A 69 -7.29 -0.58 -1.76
C ASP A 69 -8.27 -1.39 -2.62
N ALA A 70 -9.56 -1.13 -2.43
CA ALA A 70 -10.64 -1.71 -3.23
C ALA A 70 -10.50 -1.46 -4.74
N GLY A 71 -9.78 -0.39 -5.14
CA GLY A 71 -9.53 -0.04 -6.54
C GLY A 71 -8.45 -0.88 -7.23
N TYR A 72 -7.76 -1.77 -6.50
CA TYR A 72 -6.82 -2.70 -7.09
C TYR A 72 -7.48 -4.04 -7.41
N LYS A 73 -6.93 -4.73 -8.42
CA LYS A 73 -7.33 -6.10 -8.67
C LYS A 73 -6.73 -7.06 -7.64
N ILE A 74 -7.51 -8.06 -7.25
CA ILE A 74 -7.06 -9.10 -6.32
C ILE A 74 -6.19 -10.16 -7.02
N TRP A 75 -5.12 -10.56 -6.33
CA TRP A 75 -4.12 -11.54 -6.75
C TRP A 75 -3.64 -12.38 -5.56
N GLY A 76 -3.00 -13.53 -5.81
CA GLY A 76 -2.44 -14.36 -4.72
C GLY A 76 -1.41 -13.65 -3.82
N HIS A 77 -0.76 -12.59 -4.34
CA HIS A 77 0.23 -11.77 -3.64
C HIS A 77 -0.30 -10.37 -3.23
N MET A 78 -1.54 -10.01 -3.60
CA MET A 78 -2.14 -8.72 -3.30
C MET A 78 -3.64 -8.88 -3.02
N LEU A 79 -4.05 -8.62 -1.78
CA LEU A 79 -5.43 -8.80 -1.33
C LEU A 79 -6.15 -7.45 -1.19
N THR A 80 -7.45 -7.46 -1.47
CA THR A 80 -8.32 -6.28 -1.41
C THR A 80 -9.55 -6.55 -0.55
N PRO A 81 -10.22 -5.52 -0.01
CA PRO A 81 -11.45 -5.68 0.77
C PRO A 81 -12.54 -6.42 -0.03
N PHE A 82 -13.47 -7.05 0.70
CA PHE A 82 -14.71 -7.52 0.08
C PHE A 82 -15.55 -6.32 -0.37
N PRO A 83 -16.33 -6.46 -1.46
CA PRO A 83 -17.36 -5.49 -1.79
C PRO A 83 -18.30 -5.26 -0.61
N GLU A 84 -18.73 -4.03 -0.38
CA GLU A 84 -19.54 -3.69 0.80
C GLU A 84 -20.90 -4.41 0.83
N ALA A 85 -21.50 -4.61 -0.35
CA ALA A 85 -22.72 -5.40 -0.52
C ALA A 85 -22.56 -6.84 -0.02
N ASP A 86 -21.41 -7.45 -0.31
CA ASP A 86 -21.08 -8.80 0.14
C ASP A 86 -20.81 -8.85 1.65
N ALA A 87 -20.08 -7.87 2.18
CA ALA A 87 -19.70 -7.80 3.59
C ALA A 87 -20.91 -7.57 4.51
N THR A 88 -21.93 -6.88 4.02
CA THR A 88 -23.17 -6.64 4.79
C THR A 88 -23.90 -7.96 5.11
N GLN A 89 -23.84 -8.93 4.20
CA GLN A 89 -24.59 -10.19 4.29
C GLN A 89 -23.80 -11.33 4.95
N ASP A 90 -22.47 -11.21 5.07
CA ASP A 90 -21.60 -12.26 5.60
C ASP A 90 -20.74 -11.72 6.76
N PRO A 91 -20.98 -12.18 8.02
CA PRO A 91 -20.22 -11.75 9.19
C PRO A 91 -18.71 -11.94 9.07
N ARG A 92 -18.25 -13.00 8.38
CA ARG A 92 -16.84 -13.27 8.13
C ARG A 92 -16.23 -12.19 7.25
N LYS A 93 -16.92 -11.83 6.16
CA LYS A 93 -16.48 -10.76 5.25
C LYS A 93 -16.48 -9.40 5.96
N ARG A 94 -17.47 -9.14 6.82
CA ARG A 94 -17.51 -7.93 7.66
C ARG A 94 -16.32 -7.87 8.63
N ARG A 95 -15.96 -8.98 9.25
CA ARG A 95 -14.80 -9.06 10.14
C ARG A 95 -13.51 -8.78 9.37
N TYR A 96 -13.35 -9.38 8.20
CA TYR A 96 -12.24 -9.10 7.29
C TYR A 96 -12.19 -7.61 6.93
N ASN A 97 -13.29 -7.01 6.46
CA ASN A 97 -13.35 -5.59 6.10
C ASN A 97 -13.12 -4.65 7.28
N LYS A 98 -13.34 -5.10 8.52
CA LYS A 98 -12.97 -4.34 9.72
C LYS A 98 -11.48 -4.44 10.05
N ALA A 99 -10.86 -5.60 9.84
CA ALA A 99 -9.44 -5.82 10.09
C ALA A 99 -8.56 -5.18 9.01
N HIS A 100 -8.97 -5.28 7.74
CA HIS A 100 -8.20 -4.85 6.58
C HIS A 100 -7.71 -3.39 6.63
N PRO A 101 -8.56 -2.36 6.79
CA PRO A 101 -8.09 -0.98 6.93
C PRO A 101 -7.31 -0.76 8.23
N ARG A 102 -7.60 -1.49 9.31
CA ARG A 102 -6.82 -1.40 10.56
C ARG A 102 -5.40 -1.90 10.39
N THR A 103 -5.18 -2.97 9.63
CA THR A 103 -3.83 -3.44 9.27
C THR A 103 -3.06 -2.38 8.48
N ARG A 104 -3.77 -1.64 7.61
CA ARG A 104 -3.19 -0.59 6.75
C ARG A 104 -2.84 0.70 7.47
N ILE A 105 -3.39 0.95 8.67
CA ILE A 105 -3.14 2.18 9.42
C ILE A 105 -1.66 2.47 9.67
N VAL A 106 -0.83 1.42 9.78
CA VAL A 106 0.62 1.55 9.98
C VAL A 106 1.26 2.27 8.79
N VAL A 107 0.85 1.92 7.58
CA VAL A 107 1.38 2.49 6.34
C VAL A 107 0.77 3.87 6.09
N GLU A 108 -0.52 4.06 6.35
CA GLU A 108 -1.16 5.38 6.32
C GLU A 108 -0.45 6.36 7.27
N CYS A 109 -0.13 5.91 8.50
CA CYS A 109 0.64 6.70 9.46
C CYS A 109 2.06 7.01 8.99
N ALA A 110 2.73 6.06 8.32
CA ALA A 110 4.05 6.27 7.77
C ALA A 110 4.04 7.32 6.65
N PHE A 111 3.05 7.24 5.74
CA PHE A 111 2.85 8.23 4.68
C PHE A 111 2.45 9.59 5.22
N GLY A 112 1.58 9.66 6.23
CA GLY A 112 1.23 10.92 6.90
C GLY A 112 2.46 11.60 7.50
N ARG A 113 3.33 10.86 8.20
CA ARG A 113 4.62 11.40 8.68
C ARG A 113 5.52 11.85 7.54
N PHE A 114 5.57 11.07 6.45
CA PHE A 114 6.38 11.39 5.29
C PHE A 114 5.97 12.72 4.63
N GLN A 115 4.67 12.90 4.40
CA GLN A 115 4.11 14.11 3.80
C GLN A 115 4.18 15.31 4.74
N ASN A 116 3.86 15.14 6.02
CA ASN A 116 3.95 16.23 7.02
C ASN A 116 5.39 16.74 7.20
N ARG A 117 6.38 15.84 7.08
CA ARG A 117 7.80 16.21 7.09
C ARG A 117 8.17 17.05 5.87
N PHE A 118 7.74 16.61 4.69
CA PHE A 118 8.05 17.26 3.43
C PHE A 118 6.81 17.91 2.85
N ARG A 119 6.46 19.11 3.34
CA ARG A 119 5.29 19.87 2.90
C ARG A 119 5.21 20.12 1.38
N VAL A 120 6.34 20.00 0.67
CA VAL A 120 6.37 20.01 -0.81
C VAL A 120 5.49 18.91 -1.43
N LEU A 121 5.28 17.81 -0.71
CA LEU A 121 4.42 16.69 -1.12
C LEU A 121 2.94 16.92 -0.84
N LEU A 122 2.60 17.85 0.06
CA LEU A 122 1.22 18.26 0.34
C LEU A 122 0.67 19.19 -0.75
N GLY A 123 1.56 19.90 -1.44
CA GLY A 123 1.24 20.73 -2.59
C GLY A 123 1.18 19.95 -3.90
N LYS A 124 0.66 20.59 -4.94
CA LYS A 124 0.75 20.08 -6.30
C LYS A 124 2.20 20.14 -6.77
N LEU A 125 2.79 18.99 -7.14
CA LEU A 125 4.15 18.97 -7.67
C LEU A 125 4.15 19.45 -9.12
N GLU A 126 4.51 20.72 -9.33
CA GLU A 126 4.65 21.34 -10.66
C GLU A 126 6.08 21.17 -11.19
N GLN A 127 6.39 19.97 -11.67
CA GLN A 127 7.63 19.71 -12.40
C GLN A 127 7.36 19.58 -13.89
N LYS A 128 8.39 19.80 -14.72
CA LYS A 128 8.27 19.75 -16.18
C LYS A 128 8.10 18.33 -16.74
N THR A 129 8.54 17.32 -15.99
CA THR A 129 8.53 15.91 -16.42
C THR A 129 8.24 14.98 -15.24
N SER A 130 7.64 13.82 -15.51
CA SER A 130 7.38 12.78 -14.51
C SER A 130 8.65 12.27 -13.84
N ASP A 131 9.75 12.14 -14.58
CA ASP A 131 11.06 11.76 -14.03
C ASP A 131 11.54 12.73 -12.92
N ARG A 132 11.33 14.04 -13.09
CA ARG A 132 11.67 15.02 -12.06
C ARG A 132 10.77 14.90 -10.83
N ILE A 133 9.49 14.62 -11.03
CA ILE A 133 8.55 14.35 -9.93
C ILE A 133 9.02 13.12 -9.14
N CYS A 134 9.31 12.02 -9.82
CA CYS A 134 9.85 10.81 -9.19
C CYS A 134 11.15 11.09 -8.43
N LYS A 135 12.07 11.87 -8.98
CA LYS A 135 13.32 12.26 -8.30
C LYS A 135 13.08 13.08 -7.04
N VAL A 136 12.13 14.02 -7.06
CA VAL A 136 11.75 14.80 -5.87
C VAL A 136 11.18 13.87 -4.80
N ILE A 137 10.22 13.01 -5.15
CA ILE A 137 9.60 12.06 -4.22
C ILE A 137 10.65 11.11 -3.63
N MET A 138 11.51 10.53 -4.48
CA MET A 138 12.58 9.63 -4.04
C MET A 138 13.61 10.34 -3.16
N GLY A 139 13.94 11.59 -3.47
CA GLY A 139 14.84 12.41 -2.65
C GLY A 139 14.26 12.66 -1.25
N CYS A 140 12.97 13.04 -1.18
CA CYS A 140 12.25 13.18 0.08
C CYS A 140 12.27 11.85 0.86
N ALA A 141 11.98 10.72 0.22
CA ALA A 141 11.92 9.41 0.89
C ALA A 141 13.29 8.99 1.46
N VAL A 142 14.37 9.23 0.71
CA VAL A 142 15.74 8.97 1.18
C VAL A 142 16.05 9.83 2.41
N LEU A 143 15.75 11.12 2.35
CA LEU A 143 15.98 12.04 3.48
C LEU A 143 15.10 11.69 4.68
N HIS A 144 13.84 11.31 4.47
CA HIS A 144 12.94 10.85 5.53
C HIS A 144 13.58 9.69 6.30
N ASN A 145 14.02 8.65 5.58
CA ASN A 145 14.59 7.46 6.19
C ASN A 145 15.89 7.76 6.93
N MET A 146 16.78 8.59 6.34
CA MET A 146 18.00 9.03 7.02
C MET A 146 17.69 9.77 8.33
N LEU A 147 16.75 10.71 8.32
CA LEU A 147 16.39 11.50 9.50
C LEU A 147 15.72 10.64 10.59
N THR A 148 14.89 9.67 10.18
CA THR A 148 14.30 8.68 11.09
C THR A 148 15.37 7.81 11.74
N LEU A 149 16.38 7.35 10.97
CA LEU A 149 17.51 6.57 11.50
C LEU A 149 18.36 7.39 12.48
N MET A 150 18.56 8.68 12.19
CA MET A 150 19.30 9.60 13.07
C MET A 150 18.50 10.04 14.31
N ARG A 151 17.21 9.67 14.41
CA ARG A 151 16.30 10.07 15.50
C ARG A 151 16.33 11.59 15.74
N ASP A 152 16.12 12.35 14.68
CA ASP A 152 16.28 13.81 14.65
C ASP A 152 15.38 14.63 15.60
N GLY A 153 14.58 13.97 16.44
CA GLY A 153 13.80 14.60 17.51
C GLY A 153 12.60 15.43 17.06
N LEU A 154 12.36 15.52 15.74
CA LEU A 154 11.22 16.26 15.20
C LEU A 154 9.91 15.50 15.46
N PRO A 155 8.96 16.07 16.21
CA PRO A 155 7.65 15.46 16.40
C PRO A 155 6.83 15.62 15.11
N ILE A 156 6.51 14.51 14.46
CA ILE A 156 5.70 14.51 13.23
C ILE A 156 4.50 13.60 13.44
N HIS A 157 3.31 14.17 13.27
CA HIS A 157 2.05 13.44 13.36
C HIS A 157 1.87 12.54 12.12
N GLY A 158 1.30 11.36 12.36
CA GLY A 158 1.02 10.37 11.30
C GLY A 158 -0.31 10.57 10.59
N GLU A 159 -1.06 11.61 10.94
CA GLU A 159 -2.29 11.94 10.22
C GLU A 159 -1.93 12.40 8.81
N ASP A 160 -2.44 11.72 7.80
CA ASP A 160 -2.29 12.12 6.40
C ASP A 160 -3.26 13.28 6.12
N PRO A 161 -2.76 14.50 5.82
CA PRO A 161 -3.61 15.67 5.59
C PRO A 161 -4.42 15.60 4.29
N LEU A 162 -4.09 14.68 3.39
CA LEU A 162 -4.65 14.54 2.05
C LEU A 162 -5.72 13.45 1.97
N LEU A 163 -5.90 12.62 3.00
CA LEU A 163 -6.92 11.56 3.05
C LEU A 163 -8.35 12.09 2.87
N GLN A 164 -8.63 13.35 3.24
CA GLN A 164 -9.97 13.94 3.10
C GLN A 164 -10.34 14.30 1.64
N ASP A 165 -9.34 14.45 0.77
CA ASP A 165 -9.54 14.92 -0.61
C ASP A 165 -9.13 13.88 -1.68
N ALA A 166 -9.06 12.59 -1.33
CA ALA A 166 -8.63 11.54 -2.25
C ALA A 166 -9.61 11.45 -3.45
N PRO A 167 -9.14 11.58 -4.71
CA PRO A 167 -10.01 11.43 -5.87
C PRO A 167 -10.51 9.97 -5.97
N ALA A 168 -11.70 9.80 -6.54
CA ALA A 168 -12.28 8.50 -6.82
C ALA A 168 -11.29 7.61 -7.63
N PRO A 169 -11.29 6.28 -7.42
CA PRO A 169 -10.36 5.37 -8.07
C PRO A 169 -10.38 5.54 -9.59
N VAL A 170 -9.19 5.67 -10.18
CA VAL A 170 -9.01 5.86 -11.62
C VAL A 170 -9.29 4.54 -12.32
N SER A 171 -10.17 4.54 -13.32
CA SER A 171 -10.57 3.36 -14.10
C SER A 171 -9.39 2.64 -14.76
N GLU A 172 -9.46 1.32 -14.78
CA GLU A 172 -8.43 0.39 -15.25
C GLU A 172 -8.05 0.56 -16.74
N ASP A 173 -6.75 0.49 -17.04
CA ASP A 173 -6.22 0.32 -18.40
C ASP A 173 -6.29 -1.18 -18.81
N PRO A 174 -6.81 -1.52 -19.99
CA PRO A 174 -7.25 -2.89 -20.33
C PRO A 174 -6.14 -3.87 -20.79
N VAL A 175 -4.92 -3.80 -20.23
CA VAL A 175 -3.83 -4.69 -20.67
C VAL A 175 -3.50 -5.76 -19.62
N GLU A 176 -4.44 -6.67 -19.38
CA GLU A 176 -4.25 -7.78 -18.44
C GLU A 176 -4.08 -9.11 -19.17
N ARG A 177 -2.83 -9.50 -19.39
CA ARG A 177 -2.44 -10.89 -19.74
C ARG A 177 -1.77 -11.62 -18.57
N GLU A 178 -2.11 -11.23 -17.34
CA GLU A 178 -1.65 -11.94 -16.13
C GLU A 178 -2.76 -12.91 -15.67
N GLN A 179 -2.39 -14.18 -15.53
CA GLN A 179 -3.24 -15.35 -15.73
C GLN A 179 -4.43 -15.43 -14.76
N ALA A 180 -5.62 -15.83 -15.25
CA ALA A 180 -6.84 -16.05 -14.46
C ALA A 180 -6.63 -16.92 -13.20
N VAL A 181 -5.62 -17.81 -13.23
CA VAL A 181 -5.20 -18.63 -12.09
C VAL A 181 -4.77 -17.78 -10.89
N CYS A 182 -4.01 -16.70 -11.09
CA CYS A 182 -3.50 -15.83 -10.01
C CYS A 182 -4.64 -15.05 -9.33
N HIS A 183 -5.66 -14.67 -10.09
CA HIS A 183 -6.86 -14.00 -9.57
C HIS A 183 -7.69 -14.94 -8.68
N GLN A 184 -7.93 -16.17 -9.16
CA GLN A 184 -8.67 -17.17 -8.39
C GLN A 184 -7.95 -17.55 -7.09
N GLN A 185 -6.62 -17.65 -7.12
CA GLN A 185 -5.79 -17.83 -5.92
C GLN A 185 -5.96 -16.71 -4.91
N GLY A 186 -6.00 -15.45 -5.36
CA GLY A 186 -6.25 -14.30 -4.49
C GLY A 186 -7.62 -14.35 -3.82
N ILE A 187 -8.67 -14.71 -4.57
CA ILE A 187 -10.02 -14.88 -4.03
C ILE A 187 -10.05 -15.99 -2.97
N ALA A 188 -9.47 -17.15 -3.27
CA ALA A 188 -9.41 -18.27 -2.33
C ALA A 188 -8.69 -17.88 -1.04
N LYS A 189 -7.48 -17.30 -1.17
CA LYS A 189 -6.69 -16.83 -0.04
C LYS A 189 -7.43 -15.81 0.83
N ARG A 190 -8.14 -14.85 0.20
CA ARG A 190 -8.95 -13.87 0.92
C ARG A 190 -10.07 -14.52 1.73
N ASN A 191 -10.76 -15.50 1.15
CA ASN A 191 -11.81 -16.24 1.84
C ASN A 191 -11.25 -17.01 3.04
N ASP A 192 -10.12 -17.70 2.87
CA ASP A 192 -9.44 -18.45 3.93
C ASP A 192 -9.04 -17.54 5.10
N ILE A 193 -8.49 -16.36 4.81
CA ILE A 193 -8.13 -15.37 5.84
C ILE A 193 -9.37 -14.85 6.56
N ALA A 194 -10.47 -14.62 5.84
CA ALA A 194 -11.71 -14.20 6.45
C ALA A 194 -12.23 -15.28 7.44
N ASP A 195 -12.11 -16.56 7.09
CA ASP A 195 -12.44 -17.67 7.97
C ASP A 195 -11.53 -17.73 9.21
N ILE A 196 -10.22 -17.50 9.04
CA ILE A 196 -9.25 -17.43 10.15
C ILE A 196 -9.60 -16.29 11.11
N LEU A 197 -9.82 -15.08 10.60
CA LEU A 197 -10.13 -13.90 11.39
C LEU A 197 -11.44 -14.02 12.18
N MET A 198 -12.35 -14.89 11.73
CA MET A 198 -13.61 -15.20 12.41
C MET A 198 -13.43 -16.23 13.53
N ARG A 199 -12.44 -17.12 13.43
CA ARG A 199 -12.16 -18.17 14.43
C ARG A 199 -11.31 -17.68 15.61
N CYS A 200 -10.51 -16.64 15.43
CA CYS A 200 -9.60 -16.10 16.45
C CYS A 200 -10.26 -15.06 17.39
N SER A 201 -11.58 -15.05 17.52
CA SER A 201 -12.34 -14.09 18.33
C SER A 201 -13.22 -14.74 19.39
#